data_AF-A0A5N0DNF3-F1
#
_entry.id   AF-A0A5N0DNF3-F1
#
_cell.length_a   1.000
_cell.length_b   1.000
_cell.length_c   1.000
_cell.angle_alpha   90.00
_cell.angle_beta   90.00
_cell.angle_gamma   90.00
#
_symmetry.space_group_name_H-M   'P 1'
#
loop_
_entity.id
_entity.type
_entity.pdbx_description
1 polymer ?
#
loop_
_entity_poly.entity_id
_entity_poly.type
_entity_poly.pdbx_seq_one_letter_code
_entity_poly.pdbx_strand_id
1 'polypeptide(L)'
;MGNARSIGYWATTAAVVFVLATGGVADLIQRGDTADGMVELGYPTYVMGILGFWKVLGAMAIAVPRFPLVKEWAYAGAFFDLTGGLVSHAAHGSGVNHLFYTGFFALCVVASWALRPAERKLAVPVFRDYGRAPELGKLPRTGASATV
;
A
#
# COMPACT_ATOMS: atom_id res chain seq x y z
N MET A 1 -5.00 13.46 19.62
CA MET A 1 -5.26 12.00 19.48
C MET A 1 -4.92 11.36 20.81
N GLY A 2 -5.73 10.44 21.35
CA GLY A 2 -5.36 9.75 22.60
C GLY A 2 -4.02 9.03 22.45
N ASN A 3 -3.14 9.14 23.45
CA ASN A 3 -1.75 8.66 23.39
C ASN A 3 -1.67 7.18 22.95
N ALA A 4 -2.61 6.33 23.40
CA ALA A 4 -2.67 4.92 23.04
C ALA A 4 -2.85 4.65 21.53
N ARG A 5 -3.70 5.44 20.84
CA ARG A 5 -3.91 5.28 19.38
C ARG A 5 -2.65 5.64 18.60
N SER A 6 -1.95 6.69 19.04
CA SER A 6 -0.69 7.12 18.43
C SER A 6 0.40 6.07 18.62
N ILE A 7 0.56 5.55 19.83
CA ILE A 7 1.54 4.49 20.15
C ILE A 7 1.26 3.23 19.32
N GLY A 8 0.00 2.76 19.28
CA GLY A 8 -0.37 1.59 18.49
C GLY A 8 -0.13 1.78 16.99
N TYR A 9 -0.43 2.96 16.47
CA TYR A 9 -0.13 3.31 15.08
C TYR A 9 1.37 3.29 14.80
N TRP A 10 2.20 3.94 15.62
CA TRP A 10 3.64 3.98 15.37
C TRP A 10 4.31 2.63 15.56
N ALA A 11 3.86 1.82 16.53
CA ALA A 11 4.34 0.46 16.73
C ALA A 11 4.05 -0.43 15.52
N THR A 12 2.79 -0.47 15.06
CA THR A 12 2.40 -1.26 13.88
C THR A 12 3.05 -0.75 12.60
N THR A 13 3.16 0.56 12.43
CA THR A 13 3.81 1.17 11.27
C THR A 13 5.30 0.84 11.23
N ALA A 14 6.00 0.90 12.36
CA ALA A 14 7.41 0.53 12.45
C ALA A 14 7.61 -0.95 12.08
N ALA A 15 6.76 -1.85 12.59
CA ALA A 15 6.80 -3.27 12.26
C ALA A 15 6.57 -3.52 10.76
N VAL A 16 5.56 -2.88 10.16
CA VAL A 16 5.25 -3.00 8.72
C VAL A 16 6.39 -2.47 7.86
N VAL A 17 6.91 -1.29 8.16
CA VAL A 17 8.03 -0.70 7.41
C VAL A 17 9.28 -1.57 7.54
N PHE A 18 9.55 -2.10 8.74
CA PHE A 18 10.68 -2.99 8.97
C PHE A 18 10.57 -4.27 8.11
N VAL A 19 9.42 -4.94 8.12
CA VAL A 19 9.21 -6.16 7.33
C VAL A 19 9.30 -5.90 5.83
N LEU A 20 8.66 -4.84 5.33
CA LEU A 20 8.72 -4.51 3.92
C LEU A 20 10.14 -4.12 3.48
N ALA A 21 10.86 -3.34 4.30
CA ALA A 21 12.22 -2.94 3.97
C ALA A 21 13.19 -4.13 4.01
N THR A 22 13.21 -4.89 5.10
CA THR A 22 14.15 -6.02 5.26
C THR A 22 13.83 -7.18 4.33
N GLY A 23 12.56 -7.55 4.20
CA GLY A 23 12.10 -8.56 3.24
C GLY A 23 12.33 -8.12 1.80
N GLY A 24 12.04 -6.85 1.48
CA GLY A 24 12.28 -6.33 0.14
C GLY A 24 13.76 -6.29 -0.24
N VAL A 25 14.65 -5.94 0.69
CA VAL A 25 16.10 -6.02 0.49
C VAL A 25 16.54 -7.48 0.33
N ALA A 26 16.03 -8.41 1.15
CA ALA A 26 16.34 -9.83 1.05
C ALA A 26 15.93 -10.41 -0.32
N ASP A 27 14.77 -10.02 -0.83
CA ASP A 27 14.27 -10.39 -2.16
C ASP A 27 15.17 -9.81 -3.28
N LEU A 28 15.62 -8.55 -3.16
CA LEU A 28 16.49 -7.90 -4.13
C LEU A 28 17.88 -8.53 -4.21
N ILE A 29 18.47 -8.89 -3.07
CA ILE A 29 19.77 -9.58 -3.03
C ILE A 29 19.65 -11.09 -3.27
N GLN A 30 18.43 -11.60 -3.46
CA GLN A 30 18.13 -13.02 -3.62
C GLN A 30 18.80 -13.88 -2.54
N ARG A 31 18.60 -13.49 -1.27
CA ARG A 31 19.21 -14.17 -0.13
C ARG A 31 18.86 -15.66 -0.16
N GLY A 32 19.86 -16.54 -0.02
CA GLY A 32 19.75 -18.00 -0.20
C GLY A 32 18.46 -18.60 0.38
N ASP A 33 18.25 -18.47 1.69
CA ASP A 33 17.04 -19.00 2.36
C ASP A 33 15.71 -18.49 1.77
N THR A 34 15.68 -17.24 1.29
CA THR A 34 14.50 -16.63 0.68
C THR A 34 14.29 -17.10 -0.76
N ALA A 35 15.39 -17.29 -1.50
CA ALA A 35 15.36 -17.82 -2.85
C ALA A 35 14.94 -19.29 -2.87
N ASP A 36 15.47 -20.09 -1.93
CA ASP A 36 15.10 -21.49 -1.76
C ASP A 36 13.61 -21.63 -1.44
N GLY A 37 13.07 -20.81 -0.54
CA GLY A 37 11.64 -20.79 -0.25
C GLY A 37 10.77 -20.40 -1.46
N MET A 38 11.20 -19.44 -2.28
CA MET A 38 10.48 -19.07 -3.51
C MET A 38 10.49 -20.20 -4.54
N VAL A 39 11.62 -20.89 -4.70
CA VAL A 39 11.75 -22.03 -5.61
C VAL A 39 10.93 -23.23 -5.12
N GLU A 40 10.93 -23.50 -3.81
CA GLU A 40 10.09 -24.54 -3.19
C GLU A 40 8.60 -24.30 -3.48
N LEU A 41 8.15 -23.04 -3.35
CA LEU A 41 6.80 -22.62 -3.71
C LEU A 41 6.52 -22.63 -5.23
N GLY A 42 7.53 -22.88 -6.07
CA GLY A 42 7.41 -22.92 -7.53
C GLY A 42 7.47 -21.55 -8.22
N TYR A 43 7.86 -20.49 -7.51
CA TYR A 43 8.01 -19.16 -8.06
C TYR A 43 9.38 -18.98 -8.75
N PRO A 44 9.42 -18.39 -9.95
CA PRO A 44 10.68 -18.01 -10.60
C PRO A 44 11.44 -16.94 -9.80
N THR A 45 12.78 -17.00 -9.80
CA THR A 45 13.63 -16.06 -9.05
C THR A 45 13.52 -14.59 -9.51
N TYR A 46 13.13 -14.33 -10.76
CA TYR A 46 12.90 -12.94 -11.22
C TYR A 46 11.74 -12.26 -10.46
N VAL A 47 10.78 -13.05 -9.95
CA VAL A 47 9.65 -12.52 -9.15
C VAL A 47 10.16 -11.87 -7.87
N MET A 48 11.23 -12.41 -7.29
CA MET A 48 11.87 -11.82 -6.11
C MET A 48 12.38 -10.41 -6.40
N GLY A 49 13.06 -10.20 -7.53
CA GLY A 49 13.55 -8.86 -7.88
C GLY A 49 12.42 -7.83 -8.01
N ILE A 50 11.31 -8.24 -8.63
CA ILE A 50 10.13 -7.39 -8.79
C ILE A 50 9.48 -7.10 -7.42
N LEU A 51 9.19 -8.13 -6.63
CA LEU A 51 8.58 -7.99 -5.30
C LEU A 51 9.47 -7.17 -4.37
N GLY A 52 10.77 -7.43 -4.37
CA GLY A 52 11.74 -6.72 -3.56
C GLY A 52 11.78 -5.24 -3.86
N PHE A 53 11.80 -4.87 -5.14
CA PHE A 53 11.73 -3.48 -5.58
C PHE A 53 10.45 -2.80 -5.05
N TRP A 54 9.29 -3.43 -5.23
CA TRP A 54 8.01 -2.88 -4.79
C TRP A 54 7.87 -2.80 -3.28
N LYS A 55 8.37 -3.78 -2.52
CA LYS A 55 8.37 -3.77 -1.05
C LYS A 55 9.18 -2.61 -0.49
N VAL A 56 10.36 -2.34 -1.06
CA VAL A 56 11.21 -1.20 -0.67
C VAL A 56 10.51 0.14 -0.95
N LEU A 57 9.90 0.29 -2.13
CA LEU A 57 9.09 1.48 -2.45
C LEU A 57 7.90 1.64 -1.49
N GLY A 58 7.20 0.55 -1.19
CA GLY A 58 6.08 0.54 -0.25
C GLY A 58 6.50 0.96 1.16
N ALA A 59 7.64 0.45 1.65
CA ALA A 59 8.20 0.83 2.94
C ALA A 59 8.49 2.34 3.01
N MET A 60 9.12 2.90 1.97
CA MET A 60 9.38 4.34 1.88
C MET A 60 8.08 5.16 1.84
N ALA A 61 7.08 4.72 1.05
CA ALA A 61 5.79 5.40 0.96
C ALA A 61 5.02 5.44 2.28
N ILE A 62 5.06 4.36 3.07
CA ILE A 62 4.41 4.29 4.39
C ILE A 62 5.14 5.21 5.40
N ALA A 63 6.47 5.19 5.40
CA ALA A 63 7.29 6.01 6.29
C ALA A 63 7.07 7.51 6.07
N VAL A 64 7.05 7.95 4.81
CA VAL A 64 6.95 9.36 4.44
C VAL A 64 5.53 9.91 4.68
N PRO A 65 5.34 11.04 5.38
CA PRO A 65 4.00 11.59 5.69
C PRO A 65 3.30 12.24 4.49
N ARG A 66 4.03 12.57 3.42
CA ARG A 66 3.66 13.61 2.44
C ARG A 66 2.71 13.16 1.31
N PHE A 67 2.69 11.88 0.96
CA PHE A 67 1.97 11.37 -0.22
C PHE A 67 0.82 10.43 0.18
N PRO A 68 -0.37 10.96 0.52
CA PRO A 68 -1.47 10.14 1.04
C PRO A 68 -2.01 9.13 0.01
N LEU A 69 -2.06 9.45 -1.28
CA LEU A 69 -2.53 8.52 -2.32
C LEU A 69 -1.59 7.32 -2.49
N VAL A 70 -0.29 7.59 -2.65
CA VAL A 70 0.75 6.55 -2.78
C VAL A 70 0.79 5.67 -1.53
N LYS A 71 0.49 6.25 -0.36
CA LYS A 71 0.37 5.51 0.89
C LYS A 71 -0.78 4.52 0.89
N GLU A 72 -1.96 4.90 0.39
CA GLU A 72 -3.07 3.95 0.25
C GLU A 72 -2.68 2.79 -0.68
N TRP A 73 -1.98 3.08 -1.78
CA TRP A 73 -1.47 2.03 -2.68
C TRP A 73 -0.44 1.13 -2.01
N ALA A 74 0.47 1.70 -1.22
CA ALA A 74 1.46 0.93 -0.47
C ALA A 74 0.80 0.01 0.57
N TYR A 75 -0.22 0.48 1.30
CA TYR A 75 -0.98 -0.35 2.23
C TYR A 75 -1.74 -1.48 1.50
N ALA A 76 -2.38 -1.18 0.36
CA ALA A 76 -3.08 -2.18 -0.44
C ALA A 76 -2.12 -3.24 -0.98
N GLY A 77 -0.99 -2.82 -1.55
CA GLY A 77 0.04 -3.72 -2.05
C GLY A 77 0.63 -4.61 -0.96
N ALA A 78 0.97 -4.04 0.20
CA ALA A 78 1.47 -4.81 1.34
C ALA A 78 0.45 -5.84 1.85
N PHE A 79 -0.83 -5.49 1.85
CA PHE A 79 -1.90 -6.44 2.20
C PHE A 79 -1.99 -7.60 1.21
N PHE A 80 -1.97 -7.32 -0.10
CA PHE A 80 -2.01 -8.37 -1.13
C PHE A 80 -0.78 -9.26 -1.13
N ASP A 81 0.42 -8.69 -0.95
CA ASP A 81 1.67 -9.44 -0.86
C ASP A 81 1.66 -10.41 0.34
N LEU A 82 1.31 -9.92 1.53
CA LEU A 82 1.31 -10.74 2.75
C LEU A 82 0.21 -11.80 2.74
N THR A 83 -0.99 -11.46 2.25
CA THR A 83 -2.08 -12.45 2.13
C THR A 83 -1.83 -13.46 1.01
N GLY A 84 -1.23 -13.04 -0.10
CA GLY A 84 -0.81 -13.93 -1.18
C GLY A 84 0.28 -14.91 -0.71
N GLY A 85 1.26 -14.43 0.06
CA GLY A 85 2.25 -15.26 0.71
C GLY A 85 1.63 -16.25 1.69
N LEU A 86 0.69 -15.80 2.54
CA LEU A 86 -0.05 -16.66 3.48
C LEU A 86 -0.79 -17.78 2.76
N VAL A 87 -1.54 -17.46 1.70
CA VAL A 87 -2.30 -18.45 0.92
C VAL A 87 -1.35 -19.41 0.18
N SER A 88 -0.24 -18.90 -0.37
CA SER A 88 0.75 -19.75 -1.05
C SER A 88 1.38 -20.75 -0.09
N HIS A 89 1.78 -20.30 1.11
CA HIS A 89 2.30 -21.19 2.15
C HIS A 89 1.26 -22.20 2.64
N ALA A 90 -0.01 -21.80 2.75
CA ALA A 90 -1.09 -22.70 3.14
C ALA A 90 -1.35 -23.78 2.07
N ALA A 91 -1.35 -23.38 0.79
CA ALA A 91 -1.55 -24.29 -0.33
C ALA A 91 -0.38 -25.26 -0.52
N HIS A 92 0.84 -24.82 -0.26
CA HIS A 92 2.04 -25.66 -0.35
C HIS A 92 2.28 -26.53 0.90
N GLY A 93 1.50 -26.34 1.97
CA GLY A 93 1.67 -27.08 3.23
C GLY A 93 2.95 -26.69 3.98
N SER A 94 3.44 -25.45 3.81
CA SER A 94 4.62 -24.94 4.50
C SER A 94 4.43 -24.94 6.02
N GLY A 95 5.55 -24.92 6.76
CA GLY A 95 5.51 -24.94 8.22
C GLY A 95 4.67 -23.81 8.84
N VAL A 96 4.05 -24.09 9.99
CA VAL A 96 3.14 -23.18 10.72
C VAL A 96 3.76 -21.80 10.97
N ASN A 97 5.08 -21.72 11.12
CA ASN A 97 5.80 -20.46 11.31
C ASN A 97 5.59 -19.49 10.14
N HIS A 98 5.63 -19.96 8.89
CA HIS A 98 5.41 -19.11 7.72
C HIS A 98 3.99 -18.54 7.70
N LEU A 99 2.99 -19.36 8.05
CA LEU A 99 1.60 -18.92 8.18
C LEU A 99 1.45 -17.88 9.29
N PHE A 100 2.09 -18.12 10.43
CA PHE A 100 2.04 -17.21 11.56
C PHE A 100 2.65 -15.85 11.20
N TYR A 101 3.86 -15.80 10.64
CA TYR A 101 4.51 -14.53 10.31
C TYR A 101 3.74 -13.75 9.24
N THR A 102 3.37 -14.39 8.13
CA THR A 102 2.63 -13.73 7.03
C THR A 102 1.26 -13.24 7.49
N GLY A 103 0.52 -14.04 8.27
CA GLY A 103 -0.76 -13.63 8.85
C GLY A 103 -0.63 -12.52 9.89
N PHE A 104 0.33 -12.61 10.80
CA PHE A 104 0.58 -11.59 11.83
C PHE A 104 0.91 -10.23 11.20
N PHE A 105 1.83 -10.19 10.23
CA PHE A 105 2.17 -8.94 9.57
C PHE A 105 1.03 -8.40 8.70
N ALA A 106 0.21 -9.26 8.09
CA ALA A 106 -0.99 -8.81 7.38
C ALA A 106 -1.96 -8.09 8.34
N LEU A 107 -2.15 -8.62 9.55
CA LEU A 107 -2.93 -7.95 10.59
C LEU A 107 -2.28 -6.63 11.03
N CYS A 108 -0.95 -6.56 11.16
CA CYS A 108 -0.25 -5.30 11.45
C CYS A 108 -0.46 -4.25 10.35
N VAL A 109 -0.48 -4.64 9.08
CA VAL A 109 -0.79 -3.74 7.95
C VAL A 109 -2.18 -3.15 8.09
N VAL A 110 -3.20 -3.99 8.33
CA VAL A 110 -4.58 -3.55 8.52
C VAL A 110 -4.71 -2.65 9.76
N ALA A 111 -4.07 -3.02 10.87
CA ALA A 111 -4.07 -2.23 12.10
C ALA A 111 -3.41 -0.85 11.89
N SER A 112 -2.23 -0.81 11.27
CA SER A 112 -1.52 0.43 10.93
C SER A 112 -2.39 1.32 10.04
N TRP A 113 -3.03 0.75 9.01
CA TRP A 113 -3.92 1.47 8.11
C TRP A 113 -5.16 2.06 8.80
N ALA A 114 -5.79 1.30 9.71
CA ALA A 114 -6.98 1.72 10.44
C ALA A 114 -6.66 2.78 11.52
N LEU A 115 -5.50 2.66 12.17
CA LEU A 115 -5.08 3.58 13.23
C LEU A 115 -4.54 4.92 12.69
N ARG A 116 -4.31 5.04 11.37
CA ARG A 116 -3.64 6.20 10.76
C ARG A 116 -4.26 7.57 11.13
N PRO A 117 -3.43 8.58 11.45
CA PRO A 117 -3.88 9.96 11.73
C PRO A 117 -4.66 10.59 10.57
N ALA A 118 -5.57 11.51 10.89
CA ALA A 118 -6.38 12.23 9.89
C ALA A 118 -5.51 13.01 8.88
N GLU A 119 -4.38 13.56 9.33
CA GLU A 119 -3.38 14.26 8.50
C GLU A 119 -2.75 13.37 7.43
N ARG A 120 -2.79 12.04 7.62
CA ARG A 120 -2.25 11.03 6.69
C ARG A 120 -3.35 10.37 5.86
N LYS A 121 -4.58 10.88 5.91
CA LYS A 121 -5.70 10.44 5.08
C LYS A 121 -5.83 11.38 3.88
N LEU A 122 -6.35 10.85 2.78
CA LEU A 122 -6.77 11.68 1.66
C LEU A 122 -7.87 12.63 2.14
N ALA A 123 -7.55 13.93 2.19
CA ALA A 123 -8.55 14.98 2.34
C ALA A 123 -9.15 15.24 0.95
N VAL A 124 -10.45 14.98 0.79
CA VAL A 124 -11.31 15.41 -0.34
C VAL A 124 -11.35 14.45 -1.56
N PRO A 125 -12.53 14.30 -2.23
CA PRO A 125 -12.83 13.19 -3.12
C PRO A 125 -12.17 13.37 -4.47
N VAL A 126 -11.39 12.38 -4.89
CA VAL A 126 -10.66 12.31 -6.16
C VAL A 126 -11.56 12.53 -7.40
N PHE A 127 -12.89 12.41 -7.25
CA PHE A 127 -13.85 12.42 -8.36
C PHE A 127 -14.97 13.48 -8.29
N ARG A 128 -14.94 14.46 -7.38
CA ARG A 128 -16.11 15.35 -7.15
C ARG A 128 -16.40 16.35 -8.28
N ASP A 129 -15.45 16.61 -9.19
CA ASP A 129 -15.60 17.67 -10.20
C ASP A 129 -15.88 17.20 -11.65
N TYR A 130 -16.05 15.91 -11.91
CA TYR A 130 -16.33 15.40 -13.28
C TYR A 130 -17.74 15.72 -13.82
N GLY A 131 -18.58 16.43 -13.07
CA GLY A 131 -19.97 16.70 -13.46
C GLY A 131 -20.44 18.16 -13.30
N ARG A 132 -19.57 19.09 -12.88
CA ARG A 132 -19.95 20.51 -12.89
C ARG A 132 -19.78 21.03 -14.31
N ALA A 133 -20.84 20.93 -15.11
CA ALA A 133 -20.92 21.66 -16.37
C ALA A 133 -20.55 23.13 -16.09
N PRO A 134 -19.71 23.78 -16.92
CA PRO A 134 -19.48 25.20 -16.79
C PRO A 134 -20.86 25.88 -16.81
N GLU A 135 -21.11 26.74 -15.82
CA GLU A 135 -22.31 27.58 -15.73
C GLU A 135 -22.39 28.47 -16.99
N LEU A 136 -22.92 27.91 -18.08
CA LEU A 136 -23.13 28.55 -19.38
C LEU A 136 -24.09 29.75 -19.29
N GLY A 137 -24.69 29.99 -18.12
CA GLY A 137 -25.57 31.13 -17.84
C GLY A 137 -24.87 32.47 -17.62
N LYS A 138 -23.53 32.52 -17.59
CA LYS A 138 -22.77 33.78 -17.39
C LYS A 138 -22.04 34.32 -18.62
N LEU A 139 -22.20 33.70 -19.79
CA LEU A 139 -21.68 34.30 -21.01
C LEU A 139 -22.52 35.56 -21.32
N PRO A 140 -21.88 36.73 -21.54
CA PRO A 140 -22.61 37.91 -21.98
C PRO A 140 -23.33 37.54 -23.28
N ARG A 141 -24.66 37.69 -23.29
CA ARG A 141 -25.44 37.64 -24.53
C ARG A 141 -25.02 38.85 -25.35
N THR A 142 -23.95 38.72 -26.13
CA THR A 142 -23.62 39.67 -27.18
C THR A 142 -24.81 39.70 -28.12
N GLY A 143 -25.55 40.81 -28.05
CA GLY A 143 -26.72 41.05 -28.88
C GLY A 143 -26.33 41.07 -30.34
N ALA A 144 -26.67 40.01 -31.06
CA ALA A 144 -26.80 40.05 -32.50
C ALA A 144 -28.14 40.72 -32.82
N SER A 145 -28.18 42.05 -32.73
CA SER A 145 -29.17 42.84 -33.44
C SER A 145 -28.67 42.98 -34.88
N ALA A 146 -29.04 42.00 -35.71
CA ALA A 146 -28.91 42.13 -37.14
C ALA A 146 -30.01 43.10 -37.61
N THR A 147 -29.61 44.34 -37.87
CA THR A 147 -30.37 45.30 -38.66
C THR A 147 -29.77 45.30 -40.05
N VAL A 148 -30.46 44.66 -41.01
CA VAL A 148 -30.75 45.14 -42.37
C VAL A 148 -32.03 44.45 -42.82
#